data_AF-A0A0F9VJP0-F1
#
_entry.id   AF-A0A0F9VJP0-F1
#
_cell.length_a   1.000
_cell.length_b   1.000
_cell.length_c   1.000
_cell.angle_alpha   90.00
_cell.angle_beta   90.00
_cell.angle_gamma   90.00
#
_symmetry.space_group_name_H-M   'P 1'
#
loop_
_entity.id
_entity.type
_entity.pdbx_description
1 polymer ?
#
loop_
_entity_poly.entity_id
_entity_poly.type
_entity_poly.pdbx_seq_one_letter_code
_entity_poly.pdbx_strand_id
1 'polypeptide(L)'
;MSLHYDRDGNELTLLAWAEKLEDDDYRRVELTERDDIKVSTVWLGLNQDFTGIGPPVIFETMVFGGDHDGKQQRYSTEEQARAGHAEVVTEVFE
;
A
#
# COMPACT_ATOMS: atom_id res chain seq x y z
N MET A 1 20.16 -0.95 -7.91
CA MET A 1 18.88 -0.46 -7.36
C MET A 1 18.06 -1.71 -7.10
N SER A 2 17.77 -2.02 -5.84
CA SER A 2 16.84 -3.11 -5.55
C SER A 2 15.44 -2.71 -6.01
N LEU A 3 14.66 -3.69 -6.45
CA LEU A 3 13.25 -3.49 -6.77
C LEU A 3 12.35 -3.83 -5.59
N HIS A 4 12.85 -4.64 -4.65
CA HIS A 4 12.07 -5.21 -3.58
C HIS A 4 12.56 -4.75 -2.21
N TYR A 5 11.61 -4.44 -1.34
CA TYR A 5 11.87 -3.89 -0.01
C TYR A 5 10.86 -4.42 1.01
N ASP A 6 11.28 -4.65 2.25
CA ASP A 6 10.38 -4.94 3.37
C ASP A 6 9.61 -3.68 3.82
N ARG A 7 8.73 -3.82 4.82
CA ARG A 7 7.93 -2.70 5.37
C ARG A 7 8.77 -1.56 5.96
N ASP A 8 10.00 -1.84 6.39
CA ASP A 8 10.92 -0.86 6.96
C ASP A 8 11.80 -0.20 5.87
N GLY A 9 11.66 -0.61 4.62
CA GLY A 9 12.44 -0.09 3.49
C GLY A 9 13.81 -0.74 3.32
N ASN A 10 14.07 -1.89 3.95
CA ASN A 10 15.29 -2.66 3.73
C ASN A 10 15.18 -3.52 2.46
N GLU A 11 16.27 -3.67 1.73
CA GLU A 11 16.28 -4.44 0.48
C GLU A 11 15.97 -5.93 0.72
N LEU A 12 15.13 -6.49 -0.14
CA LEU A 12 14.81 -7.91 -0.18
C LEU A 12 15.31 -8.57 -1.47
N THR A 13 15.61 -9.86 -1.37
CA THR A 13 15.71 -10.72 -2.56
C THR A 13 14.32 -10.96 -3.15
N LEU A 14 14.26 -11.31 -4.43
CA LEU A 14 12.99 -11.65 -5.10
C LEU A 14 12.22 -12.76 -4.35
N LEU A 15 12.92 -13.80 -3.88
CA LEU A 15 12.28 -14.91 -3.16
C LEU A 15 11.74 -14.47 -1.79
N ALA A 16 12.51 -13.68 -1.03
CA ALA A 16 12.06 -13.16 0.26
C ALA A 16 10.87 -12.20 0.12
N TRP A 17 10.84 -11.41 -0.96
CA TRP A 17 9.69 -10.57 -1.29
C TRP A 17 8.47 -11.41 -1.67
N ALA A 18 8.62 -12.43 -2.52
CA ALA A 18 7.53 -13.29 -2.93
C ALA A 18 6.89 -14.02 -1.73
N GLU A 19 7.70 -14.57 -0.83
CA GLU A 19 7.24 -15.20 0.42
C GLU A 19 6.38 -14.23 1.26
N LYS A 20 6.84 -12.99 1.41
CA LYS A 20 6.13 -11.93 2.14
C LYS A 20 4.88 -11.42 1.43
N LEU A 21 4.87 -11.43 0.10
CA LEU A 21 3.73 -11.02 -0.71
C LEU A 21 2.58 -12.02 -0.64
N GLU A 22 2.90 -13.31 -0.49
CA GLU A 22 1.93 -14.38 -0.30
C GLU A 22 1.36 -14.45 1.13
N ASP A 23 2.04 -13.87 2.10
CA ASP A 23 1.56 -13.72 3.47
C ASP A 23 0.60 -12.52 3.60
N ASP A 24 -0.70 -12.79 3.65
CA ASP A 24 -1.73 -11.75 3.78
C ASP A 24 -1.64 -10.95 5.09
N ASP A 25 -1.17 -11.56 6.18
CA ASP A 25 -0.98 -10.87 7.47
C ASP A 25 0.20 -9.90 7.38
N TYR A 26 1.28 -10.31 6.69
CA TYR A 26 2.39 -9.42 6.38
C TYR A 26 2.07 -8.39 5.29
N ARG A 27 1.14 -8.66 4.38
CA ARG A 27 0.81 -7.75 3.28
C ARG A 27 -0.18 -6.66 3.69
N ARG A 28 -1.20 -7.00 4.50
CA ARG A 28 -2.27 -6.06 4.88
C ARG A 28 -1.79 -5.06 5.92
N VAL A 29 -1.94 -3.78 5.62
CA VAL A 29 -1.69 -2.69 6.59
C VAL A 29 -3.00 -2.31 7.27
N GLU A 30 -4.04 -2.08 6.49
CA GLU A 30 -5.34 -1.64 6.98
C GLU A 30 -6.47 -1.93 5.97
N LEU A 31 -7.68 -2.12 6.47
CA LEU A 31 -8.86 -2.37 5.65
C LEU A 31 -10.08 -1.77 6.36
N THR A 32 -10.79 -0.88 5.66
CA THR A 32 -12.06 -0.32 6.10
C THR A 32 -13.13 -0.64 5.07
N GLU A 33 -14.24 -1.23 5.48
CA GLU A 33 -15.32 -1.67 4.60
C GLU A 33 -16.67 -1.13 5.12
N ARG A 34 -17.48 -0.58 4.21
CA ARG A 34 -18.88 -0.18 4.46
C ARG A 34 -19.68 -0.41 3.19
N ASP A 35 -20.82 -1.09 3.32
CA ASP A 35 -21.67 -1.49 2.20
C ASP A 35 -20.90 -2.26 1.12
N ASP A 36 -20.93 -1.82 -0.14
CA ASP A 36 -20.18 -2.38 -1.26
C ASP A 36 -18.81 -1.72 -1.49
N ILE A 37 -18.40 -0.81 -0.60
CA ILE A 37 -17.18 -0.02 -0.72
C ILE A 37 -16.10 -0.54 0.24
N LYS A 38 -14.87 -0.67 -0.28
CA LYS A 38 -13.69 -1.07 0.49
C LYS A 38 -12.56 -0.08 0.26
N VAL A 39 -11.96 0.39 1.34
CA VAL A 39 -10.68 1.10 1.33
C VAL A 39 -9.64 0.13 1.87
N SER A 40 -8.69 -0.30 1.03
CA SER A 40 -7.66 -1.27 1.41
C SER A 40 -6.27 -0.66 1.27
N THR A 41 -5.49 -0.76 2.34
CA THR A 41 -4.09 -0.35 2.36
C THR A 41 -3.20 -1.56 2.54
N VAL A 42 -2.24 -1.73 1.63
CA VAL A 42 -1.35 -2.89 1.56
C VAL A 42 0.10 -2.47 1.36
N TRP A 43 1.00 -3.33 1.82
CA TRP A 43 2.40 -3.34 1.40
C TRP A 43 2.49 -4.03 0.03
N LEU A 44 3.10 -3.36 -0.95
CA LEU A 44 3.44 -3.94 -2.25
C LEU A 44 4.83 -4.56 -2.23
N GLY A 45 5.75 -3.95 -1.48
CA GLY A 45 7.17 -4.31 -1.45
C GLY A 45 7.93 -4.08 -2.75
N LEU A 46 7.25 -3.73 -3.83
CA LEU A 46 7.82 -3.37 -5.12
C LEU A 46 7.88 -1.84 -5.23
N ASN A 47 9.07 -1.29 -5.40
CA ASN A 47 9.23 0.16 -5.56
C ASN A 47 8.50 0.64 -6.83
N GLN A 48 7.46 1.45 -6.64
CA GLN A 48 6.68 2.08 -7.71
C GLN A 48 7.28 3.41 -8.19
N ASP A 49 8.36 3.90 -7.57
CA ASP A 49 9.10 5.06 -8.07
C ASP A 49 10.08 4.64 -9.17
N PHE A 50 9.72 4.97 -10.41
CA PHE A 50 10.55 4.75 -11.61
C PHE A 50 11.57 5.88 -11.86
N THR A 51 11.50 6.99 -11.12
CA THR A 51 12.46 8.10 -11.27
C THR A 51 13.80 7.77 -10.61
N GLY A 52 13.77 6.90 -9.60
CA GLY A 52 14.94 6.53 -8.81
C GLY A 52 15.41 7.64 -7.88
N ILE A 53 14.54 8.58 -7.53
CA ILE A 53 14.84 9.75 -6.72
C ILE A 53 13.93 9.73 -5.49
N GLY A 54 14.53 9.52 -4.32
CA GLY A 54 13.83 9.53 -3.04
C GLY A 54 13.68 8.13 -2.43
N PRO A 55 12.91 8.01 -1.33
CA PRO A 55 12.66 6.74 -0.67
C PRO A 55 11.77 5.84 -1.54
N PRO A 56 11.88 4.50 -1.42
CA PRO A 56 11.09 3.57 -2.22
C PRO A 56 9.60 3.73 -1.91
N VAL A 57 8.75 3.70 -2.94
CA VAL A 57 7.30 3.79 -2.83
C VAL A 57 6.73 2.37 -2.85
N ILE A 58 6.42 1.84 -1.67
CA ILE A 58 6.19 0.41 -1.46
C ILE A 58 4.86 0.09 -0.77
N PHE A 59 4.02 1.09 -0.51
CA PHE A 59 2.68 0.95 0.03
C PHE A 59 1.65 1.55 -0.92
N GLU A 60 0.42 1.02 -0.90
CA GLU A 60 -0.69 1.52 -1.68
C GLU A 60 -2.00 1.46 -0.88
N THR A 61 -2.79 2.53 -0.95
CA THR A 61 -4.20 2.56 -0.57
C THR A 61 -5.03 2.57 -1.85
N MET A 62 -6.01 1.68 -1.96
CA MET A 62 -6.93 1.59 -3.09
C MET A 62 -8.38 1.51 -2.61
N VAL A 63 -9.26 2.20 -3.32
CA VAL A 63 -10.71 2.13 -3.14
C VAL A 63 -11.31 1.16 -4.16
N PHE A 64 -12.20 0.29 -3.70
CA PHE A 64 -12.98 -0.63 -4.50
C PHE A 64 -14.47 -0.35 -4.26
N GLY A 65 -15.24 -0.19 -5.34
CA GLY A 65 -16.67 0.13 -5.30
C GLY A 65 -16.98 1.62 -5.09
N GLY A 66 -18.26 1.97 -5.22
CA GLY A 66 -18.75 3.35 -5.06
C GLY A 66 -18.24 4.34 -6.10
N ASP A 67 -18.41 5.64 -5.83
CA ASP A 67 -18.05 6.73 -6.75
C ASP A 67 -16.53 6.94 -6.86
N HIS A 68 -15.77 6.44 -5.89
CA HIS A 68 -14.31 6.54 -5.82
C HIS A 68 -13.60 5.25 -6.27
N ASP A 69 -14.31 4.32 -6.92
CA ASP A 69 -13.73 3.05 -7.40
C ASP A 69 -12.46 3.28 -8.24
N GLY A 70 -11.42 2.52 -7.95
CA GLY A 70 -10.13 2.62 -8.63
C GLY A 70 -9.25 3.79 -8.19
N LYS A 71 -9.70 4.64 -7.25
CA LYS A 71 -8.83 5.66 -6.64
C LYS A 71 -7.67 4.98 -5.91
N GLN A 72 -6.46 5.47 -6.16
CA GLN A 72 -5.23 4.95 -5.58
C GLN A 72 -4.35 6.08 -5.04
N GLN A 73 -3.64 5.80 -3.95
CA GLN A 73 -2.56 6.62 -3.41
C GLN A 73 -1.42 5.72 -2.95
N ARG A 74 -0.18 6.20 -3.03
CA ARG A 74 1.02 5.40 -2.72
C ARG A 74 1.95 6.13 -1.78
N TYR A 75 2.67 5.36 -0.98
CA TYR A 75 3.48 5.89 0.13
C TYR A 75 4.80 5.15 0.28
N SER A 76 5.75 5.80 0.95
CA SER A 76 7.06 5.23 1.19
C SER A 76 7.18 4.55 2.55
N THR A 77 6.37 4.96 3.54
CA THR A 77 6.38 4.38 4.89
C THR A 77 5.00 3.88 5.31
N GLU A 78 4.97 2.92 6.24
CA GLU A 78 3.71 2.41 6.78
C GLU A 78 2.93 3.51 7.52
N GLU A 79 3.62 4.42 8.22
CA GLU A 79 3.00 5.57 8.90
C GLU A 79 2.25 6.47 7.92
N GLN A 80 2.88 6.82 6.79
CA GLN A 80 2.24 7.59 5.72
C GLN A 80 1.05 6.83 5.13
N ALA A 81 1.18 5.52 4.95
CA ALA A 81 0.12 4.69 4.40
C ALA A 81 -1.12 4.65 5.31
N ARG A 82 -0.94 4.60 6.63
CA ARG A 82 -2.04 4.68 7.61
C ARG A 82 -2.68 6.05 7.66
N ALA A 83 -1.88 7.12 7.65
CA ALA A 83 -2.40 8.49 7.59
C ALA A 83 -3.24 8.69 6.31
N GLY A 84 -2.70 8.29 5.16
CA GLY A 84 -3.40 8.37 3.89
C GLY A 84 -4.62 7.45 3.80
N HIS A 85 -4.60 6.28 4.46
CA HIS A 85 -5.79 5.43 4.61
C HIS A 85 -6.93 6.21 5.29
N ALA A 86 -6.64 6.85 6.42
CA ALA A 86 -7.64 7.62 7.16
C ALA A 86 -8.20 8.77 6.33
N GLU A 87 -7.36 9.50 5.58
CA GLU A 87 -7.79 10.56 4.66
C GLU A 87 -8.73 10.01 3.56
N VAL A 88 -8.37 8.87 2.96
CA VAL A 88 -9.21 8.24 1.93
C VAL A 88 -10.53 7.75 2.51
N VAL A 89 -10.52 7.17 3.71
CA VAL A 89 -11.74 6.74 4.43
C VAL A 89 -12.66 7.94 4.69
N THR A 90 -12.12 9.05 5.18
CA THR A 90 -12.86 10.30 5.37
C THR A 90 -13.48 10.77 4.06
N GLU A 91 -12.70 10.84 2.98
CA GLU A 91 -13.22 11.29 1.68
C GLU A 91 -14.29 10.37 1.09
N VAL A 92 -14.18 9.06 1.31
CA VAL A 92 -15.08 8.06 0.70
C VAL A 92 -16.38 7.88 1.50
N PHE A 93 -16.36 8.13 2.80
CA PHE A 93 -17.48 7.80 3.70
C PHE A 93 -18.14 8.99 4.42
N GLU A 94 -17.65 10.21 4.21
CA GLU A 94 -18.33 11.46 4.61
C GLU A 94 -19.23 12.01 3.51
#